data_AF-A0A075H4J0-F1
#
_entry.id   AF-A0A075H4J0-F1
#
_cell.length_a   1.000
_cell.length_b   1.000
_cell.length_c   1.000
_cell.angle_alpha   90.00
_cell.angle_beta   90.00
_cell.angle_gamma   90.00
#
_symmetry.space_group_name_H-M   'P 1'
#
loop_
_entity.id
_entity.type
_entity.pdbx_description
1 polymer ?
#
loop_
_entity_poly.entity_id
_entity_poly.type
_entity_poly.pdbx_seq_one_letter_code
_entity_poly.pdbx_strand_id
1 'polypeptide(L)'
;VPGDPTDTLLYGAPVMVRNLTSHGTRRFGRVLQGERIVLADTLAKHGITHEQLVDLGIMIGTDFHPGIRGIGPKTGLKLIREHGTLEAVAEARDFEIPERLDEIRSLFLEHPTTPDALPHSTHAVEEDLRAFLQEERGFSEGRVQRALDRLTGVARLRSSSQPTLFDF
;
A
#
# COMPACT_ATOMS: atom_id res chain seq x y z
N VAL A 1 -0.11 -3.41 2.81
CA VAL A 1 0.39 -4.50 1.95
C VAL A 1 1.85 -4.19 1.64
N PRO A 2 2.82 -5.06 1.99
CA PRO A 2 4.21 -4.91 1.56
C PRO A 2 4.30 -5.37 0.09
N GLY A 3 4.60 -4.44 -0.80
CA GLY A 3 4.63 -4.54 -2.26
C GLY A 3 4.75 -3.12 -2.82
N ASP A 4 5.07 -2.93 -4.11
CA ASP A 4 5.04 -1.60 -4.73
C ASP A 4 3.67 -0.95 -4.39
N PRO A 5 3.60 0.30 -3.88
CA PRO A 5 2.35 0.87 -3.39
C PRO A 5 1.15 0.67 -4.34
N THR A 6 1.39 0.64 -5.65
CA THR A 6 0.38 0.37 -6.67
C THR A 6 -0.36 -0.96 -6.54
N ASP A 7 0.26 -2.02 -6.00
CA ASP A 7 -0.35 -3.34 -5.90
C ASP A 7 -1.56 -3.34 -4.96
N THR A 8 -1.61 -2.40 -4.01
CA THR A 8 -2.75 -2.24 -3.08
C THR A 8 -4.07 -2.06 -3.82
N LEU A 9 -4.08 -1.40 -4.99
CA LEU A 9 -5.28 -1.25 -5.80
C LEU A 9 -5.63 -2.55 -6.55
N LEU A 10 -4.63 -3.36 -6.92
CA LEU A 10 -4.84 -4.67 -7.55
C LEU A 10 -5.51 -5.64 -6.58
N TYR A 11 -5.19 -5.57 -5.29
CA TYR A 11 -5.89 -6.31 -4.23
C TYR A 11 -7.30 -5.76 -3.92
N GLY A 12 -7.78 -4.75 -4.64
CA GLY A 12 -9.14 -4.24 -4.45
C GLY A 12 -9.31 -3.25 -3.28
N ALA A 13 -8.22 -2.70 -2.74
CA ALA A 13 -8.34 -1.69 -1.69
C ALA A 13 -9.13 -0.47 -2.21
N PRO A 14 -10.19 -0.02 -1.52
CA PRO A 14 -11.06 1.04 -2.02
C PRO A 14 -10.35 2.39 -2.13
N VAL A 15 -9.35 2.61 -1.26
CA VAL A 15 -8.54 3.83 -1.21
C VAL A 15 -7.10 3.46 -0.96
N MET A 16 -6.21 4.02 -1.76
CA MET A 16 -4.76 3.96 -1.58
C MET A 16 -4.22 5.36 -1.32
N VAL A 17 -3.33 5.49 -0.33
CA VAL A 17 -2.60 6.74 -0.08
C VAL A 17 -1.11 6.49 -0.30
N ARG A 18 -0.52 7.17 -1.27
CA ARG A 18 0.92 7.09 -1.55
C ARG A 18 1.66 8.34 -1.09
N ASN A 19 2.97 8.20 -0.87
CA ASN A 19 3.87 9.24 -0.39
C ASN A 19 3.51 9.85 0.98
N LEU A 20 2.73 9.15 1.82
CA LEU A 20 2.33 9.67 3.13
C LEU A 20 3.54 9.89 4.05
N THR A 21 4.45 8.92 4.13
CA THR A 21 5.67 8.99 4.96
C THR A 21 6.77 9.86 4.36
N SER A 22 6.70 10.14 3.05
CA SER A 22 7.65 10.97 2.31
C SER A 22 7.11 12.36 1.98
N HIS A 23 5.95 12.74 2.53
CA HIS A 23 5.35 14.04 2.28
C HIS A 23 6.29 15.18 2.65
N GLY A 24 6.48 16.13 1.75
CA GLY A 24 7.38 17.27 1.96
C GLY A 24 8.87 16.96 1.77
N THR A 25 9.25 15.69 1.59
CA THR A 25 10.63 15.32 1.26
C THR A 25 10.94 15.57 -0.22
N ARG A 26 12.20 15.88 -0.53
CA ARG A 26 12.66 16.06 -1.91
C ARG A 26 13.24 14.77 -2.46
N ARG A 27 12.74 14.33 -3.62
CA ARG A 27 13.32 13.23 -4.40
C ARG A 27 13.49 13.69 -5.84
N PHE A 28 14.69 13.53 -6.41
CA PHE A 28 15.01 13.97 -7.78
C PHE A 28 14.58 15.42 -8.08
N GLY A 29 14.81 16.34 -7.15
CA GLY A 29 14.49 17.77 -7.32
C GLY A 29 13.01 18.13 -7.17
N ARG A 30 12.11 17.17 -6.91
CA ARG A 30 10.68 17.39 -6.70
C ARG A 30 10.27 17.13 -5.25
N VAL A 31 9.41 17.98 -4.72
CA VAL A 31 8.76 17.75 -3.41
C VAL A 31 7.67 16.71 -3.60
N LEU A 32 7.77 15.59 -2.90
CA LEU A 32 6.73 14.56 -2.93
C LEU A 32 5.52 15.05 -2.13
N GLN A 33 4.36 14.92 -2.77
CA GLN A 33 3.06 15.23 -2.17
C GLN A 33 2.33 13.92 -1.90
N GLY A 34 1.57 13.92 -0.80
CA GLY A 34 0.72 12.78 -0.44
C GLY A 34 -0.41 12.72 -1.45
N GLU A 35 -0.68 11.55 -2.00
CA GLU A 35 -1.71 11.39 -3.02
C GLU A 35 -2.68 10.30 -2.61
N ARG A 36 -3.96 10.64 -2.66
CA ARG A 36 -5.07 9.72 -2.45
C ARG A 36 -5.61 9.26 -3.79
N ILE A 37 -5.67 7.95 -3.99
CA ILE A 37 -6.26 7.32 -5.17
C ILE A 37 -7.44 6.47 -4.71
N VAL A 38 -8.57 6.60 -5.39
CA VAL A 38 -9.79 5.82 -5.14
C VAL A 38 -9.95 4.80 -6.25
N LEU A 39 -10.15 3.53 -5.89
CA LEU A 39 -10.28 2.45 -6.86
C LEU A 39 -11.47 2.68 -7.79
N ALA A 40 -12.66 2.97 -7.23
CA ALA A 40 -13.87 3.21 -8.02
C ALA A 40 -13.68 4.34 -9.05
N ASP A 41 -13.11 5.47 -8.65
CA ASP A 41 -12.84 6.59 -9.56
C ASP A 41 -11.82 6.21 -10.65
N THR A 42 -10.81 5.41 -10.30
CA THR A 42 -9.79 4.93 -11.25
C THR A 42 -10.39 4.01 -12.30
N LEU A 43 -11.20 3.03 -11.87
CA LEU A 43 -11.90 2.11 -12.74
C LEU A 43 -12.86 2.86 -13.67
N ALA A 44 -13.68 3.76 -13.12
CA ALA A 44 -14.63 4.57 -13.88
C ALA A 44 -13.94 5.48 -14.90
N LYS A 45 -12.86 6.15 -14.51
CA LYS A 45 -12.07 7.02 -15.40
C LYS A 45 -11.49 6.27 -16.58
N HIS A 46 -11.08 5.02 -16.37
CA HIS A 46 -10.44 4.20 -17.39
C HIS A 46 -11.42 3.29 -18.14
N GLY A 47 -12.65 3.14 -17.65
CA GLY A 47 -13.69 2.30 -18.24
C GLY A 47 -13.32 0.82 -18.22
N ILE A 48 -12.74 0.36 -17.11
CA ILE A 48 -12.31 -1.04 -16.92
C ILE A 48 -12.85 -1.59 -15.60
N THR A 49 -12.98 -2.91 -15.50
CA THR A 49 -13.33 -3.60 -14.25
C THR A 49 -12.11 -3.85 -13.35
N HIS A 50 -12.34 -4.34 -12.14
CA HIS A 50 -11.25 -4.68 -11.22
C HIS A 50 -10.43 -5.87 -11.74
N GLU A 51 -11.09 -6.88 -12.31
CA GLU A 51 -10.45 -8.03 -12.96
C GLU A 51 -9.56 -7.58 -14.13
N GLN A 52 -10.06 -6.64 -14.93
CA GLN A 52 -9.31 -6.03 -16.03
C GLN A 52 -8.11 -5.20 -15.54
N LEU A 53 -8.24 -4.56 -14.37
CA LEU A 53 -7.12 -3.87 -13.72
C LEU A 53 -6.06 -4.87 -13.25
N VAL A 54 -6.45 -6.04 -12.75
CA VAL A 54 -5.53 -7.12 -12.39
C VAL A 54 -4.79 -7.65 -13.63
N ASP A 55 -5.52 -7.95 -14.71
CA ASP A 55 -4.91 -8.37 -15.99
C ASP A 55 -3.94 -7.32 -16.54
N LEU A 56 -4.31 -6.03 -16.44
CA LEU A 56 -3.44 -4.92 -16.80
C LEU A 56 -2.16 -4.92 -15.95
N GLY A 57 -2.26 -5.13 -14.63
CA GLY A 57 -1.12 -5.26 -13.73
C GLY A 57 -0.19 -6.39 -14.13
N ILE A 58 -0.73 -7.59 -14.37
CA ILE A 58 0.04 -8.78 -14.78
C ILE A 58 0.79 -8.53 -16.09
N MET A 59 0.16 -7.86 -17.06
CA MET A 59 0.80 -7.53 -18.33
C MET A 59 1.93 -6.49 -18.20
N ILE A 60 1.80 -5.52 -17.29
CA ILE A 60 2.84 -4.51 -17.05
C ILE A 60 4.00 -5.11 -16.25
N GLY A 61 3.69 -5.96 -15.28
CA GLY A 61 4.61 -6.55 -14.33
C GLY A 61 4.13 -6.36 -12.90
N THR A 62 4.25 -7.41 -12.11
CA THR A 62 3.93 -7.48 -10.67
C THR A 62 5.01 -8.29 -9.96
N ASP A 63 4.96 -8.37 -8.64
CA ASP A 63 5.86 -9.25 -7.87
C ASP A 63 5.68 -10.75 -8.21
N PHE A 64 4.57 -11.14 -8.84
CA PHE A 64 4.27 -12.53 -9.21
C PHE A 64 4.50 -12.86 -10.69
N HIS A 65 4.70 -11.85 -11.54
CA HIS A 65 4.94 -12.02 -12.97
C HIS A 65 5.77 -10.85 -13.54
N PRO A 66 6.86 -11.10 -14.30
CA PRO A 66 7.76 -10.04 -14.77
C PRO A 66 7.14 -9.06 -15.78
N GLY A 67 5.94 -9.34 -16.28
CA GLY A 67 5.26 -8.55 -17.30
C GLY A 67 5.55 -9.02 -18.72
N ILE A 68 4.79 -8.51 -19.68
CA ILE A 68 4.93 -8.82 -21.10
C ILE A 68 5.82 -7.77 -21.75
N ARG A 69 6.93 -8.22 -22.36
CA ARG A 69 7.90 -7.32 -22.98
C ARG A 69 7.23 -6.43 -24.04
N GLY A 70 7.40 -5.12 -23.90
CA GLY A 70 6.81 -4.14 -24.83
C GLY A 70 5.40 -3.67 -24.47
N ILE A 71 4.79 -4.25 -23.44
CA ILE A 71 3.50 -3.79 -22.90
C ILE A 71 3.74 -2.95 -21.64
N GLY A 72 3.71 -1.62 -21.81
CA GLY A 72 3.70 -0.68 -20.70
C GLY A 72 2.28 -0.19 -20.34
N PRO A 73 2.12 0.67 -19.31
CA PRO A 73 0.80 1.05 -18.80
C PRO A 73 -0.17 1.63 -19.83
N LYS A 74 0.32 2.48 -20.73
CA LYS A 74 -0.52 3.07 -21.79
C LYS A 74 -0.97 2.03 -22.82
N THR A 75 -0.04 1.19 -23.26
CA THR A 75 -0.29 0.15 -24.25
C THR A 75 -1.21 -0.92 -23.68
N GLY A 76 -0.90 -1.41 -22.47
CA GLY A 76 -1.71 -2.41 -21.77
C GLY A 76 -3.15 -1.92 -21.56
N LEU A 77 -3.35 -0.68 -21.11
CA LEU A 77 -4.69 -0.15 -20.91
C LEU A 77 -5.49 -0.09 -22.23
N LYS A 78 -4.84 0.31 -23.33
CA LYS A 78 -5.48 0.30 -24.65
C LYS A 78 -5.92 -1.11 -25.02
N LEU A 79 -5.02 -2.09 -24.86
CA LEU A 79 -5.27 -3.49 -25.20
C LEU A 79 -6.40 -4.11 -24.36
N ILE A 80 -6.41 -3.89 -23.05
CA ILE A 80 -7.49 -4.37 -22.17
C ILE A 80 -8.84 -3.77 -22.55
N ARG A 81 -8.89 -2.47 -22.88
CA ARG A 81 -10.14 -1.84 -23.32
C ARG A 81 -10.64 -2.37 -24.67
N GLU A 82 -9.73 -2.81 -25.53
CA GLU A 82 -10.04 -3.30 -26.88
C GLU A 82 -10.45 -4.78 -26.86
N HIS A 83 -9.74 -5.62 -26.07
CA HIS A 83 -9.86 -7.07 -26.12
C HIS A 83 -10.50 -7.69 -24.87
N GLY A 84 -10.65 -6.94 -23.78
CA GLY A 84 -11.38 -7.35 -22.59
C GLY A 84 -10.58 -8.15 -21.57
N THR A 85 -9.80 -9.16 -21.99
CA THR A 85 -9.03 -10.03 -21.07
C THR A 85 -7.59 -10.22 -21.54
N LEU A 86 -6.70 -10.65 -20.63
CA LEU A 86 -5.31 -10.95 -20.97
C LEU A 86 -5.17 -12.00 -22.09
N GLU A 87 -5.99 -13.04 -22.08
CA GLU A 87 -5.98 -14.10 -23.09
C GLU A 87 -6.34 -13.58 -24.48
N ALA A 88 -7.37 -12.74 -24.58
CA ALA A 88 -7.75 -12.12 -25.84
C ALA A 88 -6.67 -11.15 -26.35
N VAL A 89 -5.97 -10.48 -25.43
CA VAL A 89 -4.80 -9.65 -25.77
C VAL A 89 -3.63 -10.51 -26.26
N ALA A 90 -3.40 -11.68 -25.64
CA ALA A 90 -2.37 -12.64 -26.03
C ALA A 90 -2.60 -13.17 -27.45
N GLU A 91 -3.84 -13.54 -27.78
CA GLU A 91 -4.22 -13.95 -29.14
C GLU A 91 -4.01 -12.82 -30.16
N ALA A 92 -4.38 -11.57 -29.81
CA ALA A 92 -4.26 -10.42 -30.71
C ALA A 92 -2.83 -9.86 -30.87
N ARG A 93 -1.90 -10.24 -30.00
CA ARG A 93 -0.51 -9.74 -30.00
C ARG A 93 0.53 -10.85 -30.12
N ASP A 94 0.10 -12.10 -30.25
CA ASP A 94 0.93 -13.28 -30.46
C ASP A 94 2.02 -13.42 -29.38
N PHE A 95 1.58 -13.53 -28.12
CA PHE A 95 2.46 -13.85 -27.00
C PHE A 95 1.90 -14.98 -26.14
N GLU A 96 2.80 -15.64 -25.40
CA GLU A 96 2.43 -16.74 -24.51
C GLU A 96 1.74 -16.24 -23.23
N ILE A 97 0.61 -16.86 -22.92
CA ILE A 97 -0.12 -16.61 -21.68
C ILE A 97 0.76 -17.08 -20.50
N PRO A 98 0.83 -16.31 -19.39
CA PRO A 98 1.55 -16.76 -18.20
C PRO A 98 1.07 -18.14 -17.72
N GLU A 99 1.98 -19.09 -17.52
CA GLU A 99 1.65 -20.48 -17.16
C GLU A 99 0.75 -20.59 -15.93
N ARG A 100 0.93 -19.69 -14.96
CA ARG A 100 0.21 -19.67 -13.68
C ARG A 100 -0.80 -18.52 -13.60
N LEU A 101 -1.38 -18.11 -14.74
CA LEU A 101 -2.26 -16.93 -14.80
C LEU A 101 -3.39 -16.98 -13.76
N ASP A 102 -4.11 -18.10 -13.67
CA ASP A 102 -5.25 -18.24 -12.77
C ASP A 102 -4.83 -18.14 -11.29
N GLU A 103 -3.67 -18.72 -10.94
CA GLU A 103 -3.11 -18.59 -9.60
C GLU A 103 -2.76 -17.13 -9.28
N ILE A 104 -2.14 -16.42 -10.24
CA ILE A 104 -1.78 -15.01 -10.07
C ILE A 104 -3.03 -14.14 -9.93
N ARG A 105 -4.07 -14.37 -10.74
CA ARG A 105 -5.37 -13.67 -10.60
C ARG A 105 -5.99 -13.92 -9.23
N SER A 106 -6.01 -15.18 -8.79
CA SER A 106 -6.56 -15.58 -7.49
C SER A 106 -5.80 -14.90 -6.34
N LEU A 107 -4.49 -14.74 -6.46
CA LEU A 107 -3.70 -13.99 -5.48
C LEU A 107 -4.17 -12.53 -5.33
N PHE A 108 -4.71 -11.88 -6.37
CA PHE A 108 -5.21 -10.51 -6.24
C PHE A 108 -6.69 -10.45 -5.86
N LEU A 109 -7.51 -11.28 -6.52
CA LEU A 109 -8.97 -11.24 -6.42
C LEU A 109 -9.52 -12.00 -5.20
N GLU A 110 -8.83 -13.05 -4.77
CA GLU A 110 -9.27 -13.98 -3.72
C GLU A 110 -8.22 -14.11 -2.60
N HIS A 111 -7.39 -13.08 -2.41
CA HIS A 111 -6.37 -13.10 -1.36
C HIS A 111 -6.99 -13.34 0.02
N PRO A 112 -6.32 -14.15 0.87
CA PRO A 112 -6.81 -14.39 2.22
C PRO A 112 -6.83 -13.09 2.99
N THR A 113 -7.99 -12.76 3.56
CA THR A 113 -8.17 -11.64 4.47
C THR A 113 -8.55 -12.16 5.84
N THR A 114 -8.02 -11.53 6.89
CA THR A 114 -8.51 -11.73 8.25
C THR A 114 -9.71 -10.83 8.49
N PRO A 115 -10.87 -11.36 8.93
CA PRO A 115 -12.04 -10.56 9.27
C PRO A 115 -11.87 -9.78 10.57
N ASP A 116 -10.80 -10.07 11.33
CA ASP A 116 -10.54 -9.46 12.62
C ASP A 116 -10.40 -7.95 12.49
N ALA A 117 -11.08 -7.23 13.39
CA ALA A 117 -10.94 -5.80 13.49
C ALA A 117 -9.48 -5.44 13.83
N LEU A 118 -8.97 -4.39 13.19
CA LEU A 118 -7.68 -3.82 13.60
C LEU A 118 -7.78 -3.38 15.07
N PRO A 119 -6.72 -3.63 15.88
CA PRO A 119 -6.72 -3.21 17.26
C PRO A 119 -6.91 -1.70 17.37
N HIS A 120 -7.68 -1.27 18.35
CA HIS A 120 -7.85 0.14 18.63
C HIS A 120 -6.51 0.78 19.02
N SER A 121 -6.25 1.98 18.50
CA SER A 121 -5.08 2.74 18.88
C SER A 121 -5.18 3.16 20.34
N THR A 122 -4.30 2.61 21.18
CA THR A 122 -4.15 2.97 22.59
C THR A 122 -3.10 4.05 22.79
N HIS A 123 -3.00 4.58 24.01
CA HIS A 123 -1.90 5.47 24.41
C HIS A 123 -0.60 4.67 24.50
N ALA A 124 0.50 5.31 24.10
CA ALA A 124 1.83 4.77 24.32
C ALA A 124 2.23 4.98 25.79
N VAL A 125 2.95 4.01 26.36
CA VAL A 125 3.48 4.09 27.72
C VAL A 125 4.92 4.60 27.65
N GLU A 126 5.19 5.71 28.33
CA GLU A 126 6.50 6.37 28.26
C GLU A 126 7.64 5.45 28.74
N GLU A 127 7.45 4.76 29.86
CA GLU A 127 8.49 3.92 30.46
C GLU A 127 8.85 2.76 29.53
N ASP A 128 7.84 2.09 28.94
CA ASP A 128 8.02 1.01 27.97
C ASP A 128 8.75 1.50 26.71
N LEU A 129 8.39 2.69 26.21
CA LEU A 129 9.07 3.30 25.06
C LEU A 129 10.53 3.63 25.36
N ARG A 130 10.86 4.11 26.57
CA ARG A 130 12.24 4.41 26.96
C ARG A 130 13.06 3.14 27.11
N ALA A 131 12.54 2.12 27.79
CA ALA A 131 13.20 0.83 27.91
C ALA A 131 13.51 0.23 26.52
N PHE A 132 12.52 0.18 25.64
CA PHE A 132 12.71 -0.38 24.30
C PHE A 132 13.64 0.46 23.42
N LEU A 133 13.44 1.78 23.34
CA LEU A 133 14.17 2.61 22.39
C LEU A 133 15.57 2.99 22.90
N GLN A 134 15.72 3.34 24.17
CA GLN A 134 17.01 3.78 24.72
C GLN A 134 17.86 2.59 25.16
N GLU A 135 17.33 1.69 25.99
CA GLU A 135 18.11 0.61 26.59
C GLU A 135 18.37 -0.51 25.59
N GLU A 136 17.34 -1.02 24.93
CA GLU A 136 17.52 -2.15 24.00
C GLU A 136 17.99 -1.75 22.60
N ARG A 137 17.65 -0.55 22.14
CA ARG A 137 17.93 -0.11 20.76
C ARG A 137 18.94 1.03 20.67
N GLY A 138 19.42 1.56 21.81
CA GLY A 138 20.52 2.53 21.86
C GLY A 138 20.20 3.92 21.29
N PHE A 139 18.93 4.31 21.22
CA PHE A 139 18.57 5.66 20.78
C PHE A 139 18.99 6.70 21.82
N SER A 140 19.54 7.83 21.36
CA SER A 140 19.96 8.90 22.28
C SER A 140 18.77 9.52 23.01
N GLU A 141 18.99 9.89 24.27
CA GLU A 141 17.99 10.51 25.14
C GLU A 141 17.31 11.71 24.45
N GLY A 142 18.10 12.65 23.91
CA GLY A 142 17.56 13.82 23.22
C GLY A 142 16.78 13.53 21.94
N ARG A 143 16.94 12.35 21.31
CA ARG A 143 16.09 11.92 20.18
C ARG A 143 14.77 11.35 20.68
N VAL A 144 14.82 10.51 21.72
CA VAL A 144 13.63 9.90 22.33
C VAL A 144 12.76 10.97 22.99
N GLN A 145 13.35 11.90 23.75
CA GLN A 145 12.61 13.00 24.38
C GLN A 145 11.79 13.79 23.37
N ARG A 146 12.40 14.21 22.23
CA ARG A 146 11.68 14.91 21.16
C ARG A 146 10.54 14.11 20.55
N ALA A 147 10.63 12.78 20.54
CA ALA A 147 9.52 11.93 20.08
C ALA A 147 8.39 11.87 21.11
N LEU A 148 8.74 11.71 22.39
CA LEU A 148 7.78 11.71 23.51
C LEU A 148 7.04 13.05 23.61
N ASP A 149 7.73 14.19 23.51
CA ASP A 149 7.12 15.52 23.55
C ASP A 149 6.04 15.69 22.46
N ARG A 150 6.28 15.12 21.26
CA ARG A 150 5.31 15.13 20.17
C ARG A 150 4.09 14.26 20.46
N LEU A 151 4.28 13.10 21.10
CA LEU A 151 3.18 12.22 21.53
C LEU A 151 2.34 12.87 22.64
N THR A 152 3.00 13.53 23.60
CA THR A 152 2.34 14.33 24.65
C THR A 152 1.52 15.45 24.04
N GLY A 153 2.06 16.17 23.05
CA GLY A 153 1.37 17.27 22.36
C GLY A 153 0.09 16.87 21.62
N VAL A 154 -0.07 15.58 21.28
CA VAL A 154 -1.31 15.04 20.68
C VAL A 154 -2.10 14.17 21.67
N ALA A 155 -1.79 14.25 22.97
CA ALA A 155 -2.42 13.48 24.04
C ALA A 155 -2.44 11.97 23.75
N ARG A 156 -1.32 11.40 23.27
CA ARG A 156 -1.16 9.97 22.97
C ARG A 156 -0.10 9.28 23.84
N LEU A 157 0.38 9.95 24.88
CA LEU A 157 1.35 9.43 25.84
C LEU A 157 0.74 9.35 27.23
N ARG A 158 1.01 8.26 27.95
CA ARG A 158 0.66 8.08 29.37
C ARG A 158 1.86 7.55 30.15
N SER A 159 1.81 7.70 31.47
CA SER A 159 2.76 7.04 32.38
C SER A 159 2.12 5.80 33.00
N SER A 160 2.90 4.73 33.12
CA SER A 160 2.52 3.55 33.90
C SER A 160 2.49 3.82 35.41
N SER A 161 3.26 4.81 35.88
CA SER A 161 3.42 5.14 37.31
C SER A 161 2.45 6.23 37.80
N GLN A 162 1.84 6.99 36.89
CA GLN A 162 0.87 8.04 37.20
C GLN A 162 -0.38 7.90 36.31
N PRO A 163 -1.41 7.18 36.79
CA PRO A 163 -2.69 7.11 36.09
C PRO A 163 -3.34 8.51 36.07
N THR A 164 -3.85 8.88 34.92
CA THR A 164 -4.59 10.13 34.68
C THR A 164 -6.09 9.86 34.64
N LEU A 165 -6.91 10.91 34.69
CA LEU A 165 -8.37 10.79 34.57
C LEU A 165 -8.81 10.15 33.23
N PHE A 166 -7.94 10.17 32.22
CA PHE A 166 -8.20 9.62 30.89
C PHE A 166 -7.88 8.12 30.77
N ASP A 167 -7.38 7.49 31.85
CA ASP A 167 -7.05 6.07 31.91
C ASP A 167 -8.21 5.19 32.43
N PHE A 168 -9.34 5.80 32.80
CA PHE A 168 -10.58 5.17 33.26
C PHE A 168 -11.74 5.53 32.34
#